data_AF-T0YWZ3-F1
#
_entry.id   AF-T0YWZ3-F1
#
_cell.length_a   1.000
_cell.length_b   1.000
_cell.length_c   1.000
_cell.angle_alpha   90.00
_cell.angle_beta   90.00
_cell.angle_gamma   90.00
#
_symmetry.space_group_name_H-M   'P 1'
#
loop_
_entity.id
_entity.type
_entity.pdbx_description
1 polymer ?
#
loop_
_entity_poly.entity_id
_entity_poly.type
_entity_poly.pdbx_seq_one_letter_code
_entity_poly.pdbx_strand_id
1 'polypeptide(L)'
;LAGAERAVTAGLAALLHRAVSGTSSYCEVALANVCDDFAEPVRRGLTTPDGVLGGGSPGYGIYASSTSHVALAALESHFWRRLLTLLEVDGSRASLESAFMQRTALEWEEWARAHDLPLVAVRPPPRIAC
;
A
#
# COMPACT_ATOMS: atom_id res chain seq x y z
N LEU A 1 9.23 4.59 10.45
CA LEU A 1 7.97 4.42 11.20
C LEU A 1 8.02 3.21 12.13
N ALA A 2 8.28 2.00 11.63
CA ALA A 2 8.22 0.77 12.44
C ALA A 2 9.19 0.72 13.64
N GLY A 3 10.44 1.20 13.51
CA GLY A 3 11.37 1.25 14.64
C GLY A 3 10.90 2.17 15.79
N ALA A 4 10.27 3.30 15.44
CA ALA A 4 9.71 4.22 16.42
C ALA A 4 8.46 3.62 17.09
N GLU A 5 7.59 2.95 16.34
CA GLU A 5 6.47 2.18 16.91
C GLU A 5 6.97 1.17 17.93
N ARG A 6 7.95 0.33 17.56
CA ARG A 6 8.51 -0.70 18.44
C ARG A 6 9.14 -0.10 19.71
N ALA A 7 9.81 1.06 19.59
CA ALA A 7 10.39 1.78 20.71
C ALA A 7 9.32 2.36 21.65
N VAL A 8 8.25 2.95 21.11
CA VAL A 8 7.11 3.44 21.90
C VAL A 8 6.44 2.29 22.63
N THR A 9 6.17 1.17 21.93
CA THR A 9 5.56 -0.02 22.51
C THR A 9 6.42 -0.59 23.65
N ALA A 10 7.74 -0.71 23.45
CA ALA A 10 8.67 -1.15 24.49
C ALA A 10 8.71 -0.20 25.70
N GLY A 11 8.70 1.11 25.44
CA GLY A 11 8.65 2.14 26.49
C GLY A 11 7.37 2.06 27.33
N LEU A 12 6.21 1.92 26.67
CA LEU A 12 4.92 1.76 27.35
C LEU A 12 4.87 0.46 28.17
N ALA A 13 5.40 -0.63 27.64
CA ALA A 13 5.51 -1.90 28.38
C ALA A 13 6.40 -1.76 29.62
N ALA A 14 7.53 -1.07 29.52
CA ALA A 14 8.43 -0.80 30.66
C ALA A 14 7.75 0.06 31.75
N LEU A 15 6.97 1.08 31.34
CA LEU A 15 6.21 1.91 32.27
C LEU A 15 5.12 1.11 32.99
N LEU A 16 4.39 0.26 32.25
CA LEU A 16 3.38 -0.63 32.82
C LEU A 16 4.00 -1.63 33.80
N HIS A 17 5.12 -2.26 33.41
CA HIS A 17 5.85 -3.16 34.29
C HIS A 17 6.23 -2.46 35.60
N ARG A 18 6.86 -1.28 35.52
CA ARG A 18 7.22 -0.48 36.69
C ARG A 18 6.01 -0.12 37.56
N ALA A 19 4.86 0.18 36.97
CA ALA A 19 3.66 0.51 37.72
C ALA A 19 3.13 -0.68 38.55
N VAL A 20 3.31 -1.91 38.06
CA VAL A 20 2.85 -3.13 38.73
C VAL A 20 3.89 -3.67 39.72
N SER A 21 5.17 -3.71 39.33
CA SER A 21 6.23 -4.34 40.12
C SER A 21 7.04 -3.37 40.98
N GLY A 22 6.98 -2.06 40.71
CA GLY A 22 7.87 -1.06 41.31
C GLY A 22 9.30 -1.06 40.76
N THR A 23 9.65 -1.97 39.84
CA THR A 23 11.01 -2.13 39.31
C THR A 23 11.17 -1.49 37.93
N SER A 24 12.33 -0.88 37.67
CA SER A 24 12.69 -0.39 36.34
C SER A 24 13.14 -1.52 35.42
N SER A 25 12.98 -1.32 34.11
CA SER A 25 13.48 -2.22 33.07
C SER A 25 14.29 -1.45 32.03
N TYR A 26 15.26 -2.11 31.42
CA TYR A 26 15.96 -1.67 30.21
C TYR A 26 15.48 -2.50 29.03
N CYS A 27 15.28 -1.86 27.87
CA CYS A 27 14.89 -2.54 26.64
C CYS A 27 15.64 -1.95 25.46
N GLU A 28 16.31 -2.81 24.69
CA GLU A 28 16.94 -2.45 23.42
C GLU A 28 15.98 -2.73 22.27
N VAL A 29 15.80 -1.74 21.38
CA VAL A 29 14.97 -1.87 20.18
C VAL A 29 15.86 -1.71 18.95
N ALA A 30 16.36 -2.84 18.44
CA ALA A 30 17.20 -2.88 17.26
C ALA A 30 16.36 -2.68 15.98
N LEU A 31 16.79 -1.76 15.11
CA LEU A 31 16.17 -1.56 13.80
C LEU A 31 16.28 -2.82 12.92
N ALA A 32 17.36 -3.59 13.06
CA ALA A 32 17.56 -4.84 12.31
C ALA A 32 16.42 -5.85 12.55
N ASN A 33 16.04 -6.06 13.81
CA ASN A 33 14.94 -6.96 14.15
C ASN A 33 13.61 -6.52 13.52
N VAL A 34 13.37 -5.20 13.48
CA VAL A 34 12.16 -4.64 12.85
C VAL A 34 12.22 -4.82 11.33
N CYS A 35 13.38 -4.64 10.70
CA CYS A 35 13.57 -4.92 9.29
C CYS A 35 13.33 -6.40 8.97
N ASP A 36 13.76 -7.31 9.84
CA ASP A 36 13.49 -8.73 9.66
C ASP A 36 11.99 -9.01 9.64
N ASP A 37 11.21 -8.50 10.61
CA ASP A 37 9.75 -8.66 10.62
C ASP A 37 9.12 -8.13 9.32
N PHE A 38 9.53 -6.94 8.87
CA PHE A 38 8.99 -6.29 7.66
C PHE A 38 9.43 -6.95 6.35
N ALA A 39 10.51 -7.74 6.37
CA ALA A 39 11.00 -8.46 5.21
C ALA A 39 10.33 -9.83 5.01
N GLU A 40 9.47 -10.30 5.94
CA GLU A 40 8.75 -11.56 5.76
C GLU A 40 7.92 -11.59 4.45
N PRO A 41 7.10 -10.57 4.10
CA PRO A 41 6.32 -10.60 2.87
C PRO A 41 7.18 -10.77 1.61
N VAL A 42 8.36 -10.14 1.55
CA VAL A 42 9.27 -10.30 0.41
C VAL A 42 9.96 -11.67 0.43
N ARG A 43 10.36 -12.19 1.59
CA ARG A 43 10.91 -13.57 1.73
C ARG A 43 9.88 -14.64 1.33
N ARG A 44 8.58 -14.35 1.51
CA ARG A 44 7.47 -15.22 1.10
C ARG A 44 6.99 -14.95 -0.35
N GLY A 45 7.65 -14.06 -1.08
CA GLY A 45 7.34 -13.77 -2.49
C GLY A 45 6.09 -12.93 -2.72
N LEU A 46 5.45 -12.37 -1.68
CA LEU A 46 4.24 -11.57 -1.84
C LEU A 46 4.54 -10.19 -2.42
N THR A 47 5.62 -9.55 -1.98
CA THR A 47 6.02 -8.17 -2.35
C THR A 47 7.32 -8.13 -3.15
N THR A 48 7.70 -9.22 -3.82
CA THR A 48 8.73 -9.21 -4.87
C THR A 48 8.18 -8.54 -6.14
N PRO A 49 9.01 -8.09 -7.11
CA PRO A 49 8.51 -7.45 -8.34
C PRO A 49 7.43 -8.26 -9.08
N ASP A 50 7.57 -9.60 -9.10
CA ASP A 50 6.59 -10.51 -9.72
C ASP A 50 5.50 -10.99 -8.74
N GLY A 51 5.59 -10.59 -7.47
CA GLY A 51 4.64 -10.95 -6.42
C GLY A 51 3.31 -10.23 -6.59
N VAL A 52 2.24 -10.84 -6.05
CA VAL A 52 0.87 -10.32 -6.17
C VAL A 52 0.71 -8.91 -5.57
N LEU A 53 1.49 -8.57 -4.54
CA LEU A 53 1.52 -7.25 -3.89
C LEU A 53 2.74 -6.41 -4.29
N GLY A 54 3.57 -6.88 -5.23
CA GLY A 54 4.75 -6.15 -5.70
C GLY A 54 4.65 -5.66 -7.14
N GLY A 55 3.50 -5.85 -7.80
CA GLY A 55 3.22 -5.34 -9.15
C GLY A 55 3.08 -6.42 -10.23
N GLY A 56 3.27 -7.69 -9.87
CA GLY A 56 3.14 -8.82 -10.81
C GLY A 56 1.70 -9.11 -11.25
N SER A 57 0.69 -8.61 -10.53
CA SER A 57 -0.73 -8.70 -10.89
C SER A 57 -1.20 -7.42 -11.57
N PRO A 58 -1.86 -7.47 -12.75
CA PRO A 58 -2.50 -6.31 -13.34
C PRO A 58 -3.59 -5.67 -12.46
N GLY A 59 -4.16 -6.43 -11.53
CA GLY A 59 -5.12 -5.90 -10.55
C GLY A 59 -4.49 -5.11 -9.41
N TYR A 60 -3.16 -5.11 -9.27
CA TYR A 60 -2.45 -4.44 -8.19
C TYR A 60 -1.20 -3.75 -8.72
N GLY A 61 -1.28 -2.44 -8.94
CA GLY A 61 -0.16 -1.70 -9.50
C GLY A 61 -0.43 -0.23 -9.74
N ILE A 62 0.62 0.46 -10.17
CA ILE A 62 0.58 1.88 -10.54
C ILE A 62 0.54 1.97 -12.08
N TYR A 63 -0.32 2.84 -12.59
CA TYR A 63 -0.56 3.05 -14.00
C TYR A 63 -0.45 4.53 -14.35
N ALA A 64 0.12 4.83 -15.51
CA ALA A 64 0.08 6.17 -16.06
C ALA A 64 -1.38 6.57 -16.40
N SER A 65 -1.66 7.86 -16.25
CA SER A 65 -2.89 8.53 -16.68
C SER A 65 -2.51 9.76 -17.49
N SER A 66 -3.48 10.50 -18.03
CA SER A 66 -3.17 11.65 -18.89
C SER A 66 -2.36 12.77 -18.21
N THR A 67 -2.46 12.91 -16.88
CA THR A 67 -1.78 13.98 -16.12
C THR A 67 -0.78 13.48 -15.08
N SER A 68 -0.97 12.27 -14.55
CA SER A 68 -0.09 11.70 -13.51
C SER A 68 -0.25 10.17 -13.45
N HIS A 69 -0.42 9.58 -12.26
CA HIS A 69 -0.58 8.14 -12.09
C HIS A 69 -1.80 7.82 -11.22
N VAL A 70 -2.37 6.64 -11.45
CA VAL A 70 -3.38 6.03 -10.58
C VAL A 70 -2.80 4.76 -9.95
N ALA A 71 -3.18 4.49 -8.71
CA ALA A 71 -2.88 3.24 -8.01
C ALA A 71 -4.14 2.38 -7.97
N LEU A 72 -4.07 1.19 -8.56
CA LEU A 72 -5.12 0.19 -8.58
C LEU A 72 -4.80 -0.92 -7.56
N ALA A 73 -5.80 -1.34 -6.79
CA ALA A 73 -5.68 -2.44 -5.83
C ALA A 73 -6.92 -3.36 -5.85
N ALA A 74 -7.36 -3.79 -7.04
CA ALA A 74 -8.48 -4.71 -7.24
C ALA A 74 -8.06 -6.18 -6.99
N LEU A 75 -7.66 -6.50 -5.76
CA LEU A 75 -7.20 -7.83 -5.35
C LEU A 75 -8.36 -8.84 -5.25
N GLU A 76 -9.54 -8.38 -4.84
CA GLU A 76 -10.73 -9.19 -4.72
C GLU A 76 -11.41 -9.41 -6.07
N SER A 77 -11.84 -10.65 -6.32
CA SER A 77 -12.41 -11.07 -7.62
C SER A 77 -13.65 -10.26 -8.04
N HIS A 78 -14.39 -9.68 -7.10
CA HIS A 78 -15.56 -8.87 -7.41
C HIS A 78 -15.18 -7.45 -7.89
N PHE A 79 -14.16 -6.82 -7.29
CA PHE A 79 -13.63 -5.56 -7.79
C PHE A 79 -12.98 -5.74 -9.15
N TRP A 80 -12.20 -6.80 -9.32
CA TRP A 80 -11.56 -7.10 -10.60
C TRP A 80 -12.58 -7.27 -11.73
N ARG A 81 -13.58 -8.14 -11.55
CA ARG A 81 -14.65 -8.34 -12.56
C ARG A 81 -15.42 -7.06 -12.87
N ARG A 82 -15.74 -6.26 -11.84
CA ARG A 82 -16.44 -4.99 -12.00
C ARG A 82 -15.60 -4.00 -12.82
N LEU A 83 -14.30 -3.88 -12.51
CA LEU A 83 -13.37 -3.04 -13.26
C LEU A 83 -13.33 -3.43 -14.73
N LEU A 84 -13.11 -4.72 -15.04
CA LEU A 84 -13.05 -5.20 -16.43
C LEU A 84 -14.34 -4.94 -17.19
N THR A 85 -15.48 -5.15 -16.54
CA THR A 85 -16.80 -4.92 -17.15
C THR A 85 -17.01 -3.44 -17.46
N LEU A 86 -16.69 -2.55 -16.52
CA LEU A 86 -16.94 -1.12 -16.67
C LEU A 86 -15.95 -0.42 -17.61
N LEU A 87 -14.72 -0.93 -17.72
CA LEU A 87 -13.71 -0.43 -18.65
C LEU A 87 -13.77 -1.11 -20.03
N GLU A 88 -14.52 -2.22 -20.14
CA GLU A 88 -14.60 -3.04 -21.36
C GLU A 88 -13.23 -3.56 -21.83
N VAL A 89 -12.41 -4.05 -20.89
CA VAL A 89 -11.04 -4.53 -21.15
C VAL A 89 -10.85 -6.00 -20.80
N ASP A 90 -9.83 -6.64 -21.40
CA ASP A 90 -9.53 -8.06 -21.23
C ASP A 90 -8.75 -8.40 -19.95
N GLY A 91 -8.31 -7.38 -19.21
CA GLY A 91 -7.55 -7.52 -17.97
C GLY A 91 -6.05 -7.69 -18.17
N SER A 92 -5.55 -7.63 -19.40
CA SER A 92 -4.13 -7.47 -19.67
C SER A 92 -3.64 -6.12 -19.15
N ARG A 93 -2.37 -6.05 -18.72
CA ARG A 93 -1.75 -4.79 -18.31
C ARG A 93 -1.81 -3.72 -19.41
N ALA A 94 -1.59 -4.10 -20.67
CA ALA A 94 -1.63 -3.19 -21.81
C ALA A 94 -3.03 -2.57 -22.04
N SER A 95 -4.10 -3.35 -21.86
CA SER A 95 -5.47 -2.84 -21.97
C SER A 95 -5.79 -1.82 -20.87
N LEU A 96 -5.35 -2.08 -19.64
CA LEU A 96 -5.50 -1.16 -18.51
C LEU A 96 -4.68 0.12 -18.71
N GLU A 97 -3.44 0.01 -19.17
CA GLU A 97 -2.59 1.15 -19.50
C GLU A 97 -3.24 2.05 -20.57
N SER A 98 -3.80 1.44 -21.61
CA SER A 98 -4.52 2.17 -22.67
C SER A 98 -5.79 2.85 -22.13
N ALA A 99 -6.55 2.17 -21.27
CA ALA A 99 -7.76 2.72 -20.66
C ALA A 99 -7.42 3.91 -19.75
N PHE A 100 -6.45 3.77 -18.84
CA PHE A 100 -6.14 4.80 -17.87
C PHE A 100 -5.57 6.09 -18.46
N MET A 101 -5.02 6.05 -19.69
CA MET A 101 -4.58 7.25 -20.41
C MET A 101 -5.74 8.16 -20.87
N GLN A 102 -6.99 7.70 -20.87
CA GLN A 102 -8.13 8.45 -21.42
C GLN A 102 -8.63 9.59 -20.52
N ARG A 103 -8.30 9.56 -19.22
CA ARG A 103 -8.75 10.55 -18.23
C ARG A 103 -7.60 10.92 -17.29
N THR A 104 -7.75 12.06 -16.61
CA THR A 104 -6.82 12.46 -15.55
C THR A 104 -6.92 11.51 -14.35
N ALA A 105 -5.87 11.47 -13.52
CA ALA A 105 -5.89 10.62 -12.32
C ALA A 105 -7.04 10.99 -11.34
N LEU A 106 -7.40 12.27 -11.25
CA LEU A 106 -8.48 12.74 -10.36
C LEU A 106 -9.86 12.33 -10.89
N GLU A 107 -10.10 12.43 -12.20
CA GLU A 107 -11.34 11.94 -12.82
C GLU A 107 -11.48 10.43 -12.64
N TRP A 108 -10.37 9.67 -12.72
CA TRP A 108 -10.38 8.24 -12.43
C TRP A 108 -10.70 7.93 -10.97
N GLU A 109 -10.14 8.67 -10.01
CA GLU A 109 -10.45 8.50 -8.58
C GLU A 109 -11.94 8.81 -8.28
N GLU A 110 -12.49 9.85 -8.89
CA GLU A 110 -13.91 10.19 -8.76
C GLU A 110 -14.81 9.12 -9.38
N TRP A 111 -14.48 8.70 -10.61
CA TRP A 111 -15.18 7.61 -11.29
C TRP A 111 -15.12 6.31 -10.47
N ALA A 112 -13.95 5.96 -9.93
CA ALA A 112 -13.78 4.75 -9.14
C ALA A 112 -14.59 4.78 -7.83
N ARG A 113 -14.65 5.94 -7.17
CA ARG A 113 -15.51 6.14 -5.99
C ARG A 113 -16.99 5.94 -6.33
N ALA A 114 -17.45 6.47 -7.46
CA ALA A 114 -18.84 6.32 -7.90
C ALA A 114 -19.21 4.86 -8.23
N HIS A 115 -18.23 4.04 -8.62
CA HIS A 115 -18.42 2.64 -9.00
C HIS A 115 -17.93 1.64 -7.94
N ASP A 116 -17.51 2.13 -6.77
CA ASP A 116 -17.00 1.33 -5.65
C ASP A 116 -15.84 0.41 -6.13
N LEU A 117 -14.77 1.06 -6.59
CA LEU A 117 -13.54 0.44 -7.08
C LEU A 117 -12.31 0.97 -6.33
N PRO A 118 -11.32 0.12 -5.99
CA PRO A 118 -10.10 0.49 -5.29
C PRO A 118 -9.06 1.09 -6.26
N LEU A 119 -9.36 2.28 -6.80
CA LEU A 119 -8.49 3.04 -7.70
C LEU A 119 -8.41 4.50 -7.22
N VAL A 120 -7.19 4.98 -6.99
CA VAL A 120 -6.96 6.33 -6.45
C VAL A 120 -5.86 7.07 -7.20
N ALA A 121 -5.93 8.40 -7.23
CA ALA A 121 -4.87 9.23 -7.78
C ALA A 121 -3.62 9.15 -6.88
N VAL A 122 -2.45 8.95 -7.48
CA VAL A 122 -1.17 9.01 -6.77
C VAL A 122 -0.84 10.46 -6.47
N ARG A 123 -0.78 10.82 -5.18
CA ARG A 123 -0.47 12.18 -4.72
C ARG A 123 1.02 12.32 -4.44
N PRO A 124 1.66 13.45 -4.82
CA PRO A 124 3.01 13.74 -4.38
C PRO A 124 3.03 13.94 -2.86
N PRO A 125 4.17 13.68 -2.20
CA PRO A 125 4.31 13.99 -0.79
C PRO A 125 4.09 15.50 -0.57
N PRO A 126 3.45 15.90 0.55
CA PRO A 126 3.30 17.31 0.88
C PRO A 126 4.68 17.97 0.97
N ARG A 127 4.83 19.15 0.38
CA ARG A 127 6.06 19.95 0.55
C ARG A 127 6.09 20.47 1.98
N ILE A 128 7.02 19.97 2.77
CA ILE A 128 7.31 20.52 4.09
C ILE A 128 8.19 21.75 3.84
N ALA A 129 7.69 22.94 4.22
CA ALA A 129 8.53 24.13 4.25
C ALA A 129 9.54 23.96 5.38
N CYS A 130 10.83 23.90 5.03
CA CYS A 130 11.94 23.90 5.96
C CYS A 130 12.17 25.32 6.51
#